data_AF-A0A2V7JBV4-F1
#
_entry.id   AF-A0A2V7JBV4-F1
#
_cell.length_a   1.000
_cell.length_b   1.000
_cell.length_c   1.000
_cell.angle_alpha   90.00
_cell.angle_beta   90.00
_cell.angle_gamma   90.00
#
_symmetry.space_group_name_H-M   'P 1'
#
loop_
_entity.id
_entity.type
_entity.pdbx_description
1 polymer ?
#
loop_
_entity_poly.entity_id
_entity_poly.type
_entity_poly.pdbx_seq_one_letter_code
_entity_poly.pdbx_strand_id
1 'polypeptide(L)' 'MLVLAAVSDVQFHKLRRAAASRFNVAQALTWDDVLGAIRGRPVELAVVDPLLAGDARSQEIERLRVL' A
#
# COMPACT_ATOMS: atom_id res chain seq x y z
N MET A 1 -1.10 -10.44 10.03
CA MET A 1 -1.50 -9.04 9.82
C MET A 1 -0.51 -8.35 8.91
N LEU A 2 -0.94 -8.06 7.68
CA LEU A 2 -0.17 -7.46 6.60
C LEU A 2 -0.49 -5.97 6.48
N VAL A 3 0.55 -5.16 6.41
CA VAL A 3 0.48 -3.74 6.00
C VAL A 3 0.99 -3.63 4.59
N LEU A 4 0.16 -3.13 3.68
CA LEU A 4 0.53 -2.83 2.31
C LEU A 4 0.99 -1.37 2.24
N ALA A 5 2.18 -1.15 1.70
CA ALA A 5 2.82 0.15 1.64
C ALA A 5 3.05 0.55 0.18
N ALA A 6 2.11 1.32 -0.34
CA ALA A 6 2.16 1.89 -1.68
C ALA A 6 2.62 3.34 -1.58
N VAL A 7 3.89 3.51 -1.21
CA VAL A 7 4.52 4.80 -0.88
C VAL A 7 5.95 4.85 -1.42
N SER A 8 6.54 6.04 -1.49
CA SER A 8 7.97 6.20 -1.83
C SER A 8 8.89 5.35 -0.93
N ASP A 9 10.08 4.98 -1.43
CA ASP A 9 11.04 4.13 -0.72
C ASP A 9 11.44 4.66 0.65
N VAL A 10 11.55 5.99 0.79
CA VAL A 10 11.88 6.66 2.05
C VAL A 10 10.77 6.45 3.07
N GLN A 11 9.51 6.60 2.66
CA GLN A 11 8.36 6.37 3.54
C GLN A 11 8.21 4.88 3.86
N PHE A 12 8.44 3.99 2.88
CA PHE A 12 8.44 2.55 3.09
C PHE A 12 9.44 2.12 4.16
N HIS A 13 10.67 2.61 4.11
CA HIS A 13 11.69 2.28 5.11
C HIS A 13 11.29 2.74 6.52
N LYS A 14 10.72 3.95 6.64
CA LYS A 14 10.22 4.48 7.91
C LYS A 14 9.07 3.62 8.45
N LEU A 15 8.10 3.29 7.59
CA LEU A 15 6.94 2.47 7.94
C LEU A 15 7.37 1.06 8.36
N ARG A 16 8.24 0.41 7.57
CA ARG A 16 8.77 -0.92 7.90
C ARG A 16 9.48 -0.90 9.24
N ARG A 17 10.33 0.10 9.49
CA ARG A 17 11.03 0.22 10.78
C ARG A 17 10.07 0.36 11.96
N ALA A 18 8.97 1.08 11.80
CA ALA A 18 7.99 1.31 12.85
C ALA A 18 7.05 0.12 13.08
N ALA A 19 6.69 -0.62 12.02
CA ALA A 19 5.64 -1.64 12.07
C ALA A 19 6.15 -3.09 12.09
N ALA A 20 7.41 -3.35 11.72
CA ALA A 20 7.95 -4.70 11.53
C ALA A 20 7.92 -5.60 12.79
N SER A 21 7.81 -5.02 13.98
CA SER A 21 7.68 -5.79 15.23
C SER A 21 6.31 -6.47 15.38
N ARG A 22 5.28 -6.00 14.66
CA ARG A 22 3.89 -6.46 14.81
C ARG A 22 3.22 -6.84 13.49
N PHE A 23 3.68 -6.27 12.39
CA PHE A 23 3.08 -6.46 11.07
C PHE A 23 4.15 -6.91 10.07
N ASN A 24 3.75 -7.78 9.15
CA ASN A 24 4.52 -7.95 7.93
C ASN A 24 4.23 -6.73 7.03
N VAL A 25 5.25 -6.14 6.42
CA VAL A 25 5.09 -4.94 5.60
C VAL A 25 5.54 -5.25 4.18
N ALA A 26 4.59 -5.21 3.23
CA ALA A 26 4.86 -5.42 1.81
C ALA A 26 4.86 -4.09 1.07
N GLN A 27 5.86 -3.88 0.21
CA GLN A 27 5.92 -2.71 -0.66
C GLN A 27 5.12 -2.96 -1.94
N ALA A 28 4.45 -1.93 -2.42
CA ALA A 28 3.86 -1.86 -3.76
C ALA A 28 4.35 -0.58 -4.44
N LEU A 29 4.77 -0.69 -5.70
CA LEU A 29 5.32 0.45 -6.45
C LEU A 29 4.31 0.98 -7.48
N THR A 30 3.34 0.15 -7.86
CA THR A 30 2.29 0.49 -8.81
C THR A 30 0.90 0.17 -8.25
N TRP A 31 -0.15 0.73 -8.87
CA TRP A 31 -1.52 0.40 -8.52
C TRP A 31 -1.87 -1.07 -8.82
N ASP A 32 -1.28 -1.67 -9.85
CA ASP A 32 -1.46 -3.08 -10.15
C ASP A 32 -0.86 -3.97 -9.05
N ASP A 33 0.29 -3.60 -8.49
CA ASP A 33 0.87 -4.29 -7.32
C ASP A 33 -0.06 -4.19 -6.11
N VAL A 34 -0.68 -3.02 -5.89
CA VAL A 34 -1.62 -2.80 -4.79
C VAL A 34 -2.83 -3.71 -4.93
N LEU A 35 -3.49 -3.69 -6.09
CA LEU A 35 -4.68 -4.50 -6.34
C LEU A 35 -4.34 -5.99 -6.34
N GLY A 36 -3.20 -6.38 -6.89
CA GLY A 36 -2.71 -7.75 -6.84
C GLY A 36 -2.47 -8.24 -5.42
N ALA A 37 -1.86 -7.41 -4.56
CA ALA A 37 -1.63 -7.75 -3.15
C ALA A 37 -2.93 -7.92 -2.37
N ILE A 38 -3.91 -7.03 -2.57
CA ILE A 38 -5.23 -7.09 -1.91
C ILE A 38 -6.02 -8.32 -2.37
N ARG A 39 -5.99 -8.64 -3.67
CA ARG A 39 -6.69 -9.81 -4.23
C ARG A 39 -6.04 -11.13 -3.83
N GLY A 40 -4.73 -11.16 -3.65
CA GLY A 40 -3.97 -12.39 -3.40
C GLY A 40 -3.94 -12.83 -1.94
N ARG A 41 -4.16 -11.93 -0.98
CA ARG A 41 -4.12 -12.23 0.45
C ARG A 41 -4.81 -11.15 1.29
N PRO A 42 -5.30 -11.48 2.49
CA PRO A 42 -5.85 -10.48 3.41
C PRO A 42 -4.83 -9.38 3.74
N VAL A 43 -5.26 -8.13 3.59
CA VAL A 43 -4.51 -6.92 3.95
C VAL A 43 -5.28 -6.22 5.08
N GLU A 44 -4.65 -6.04 6.24
CA GLU A 44 -5.30 -5.38 7.38
C GLU A 44 -5.28 -3.86 7.28
N LEU A 45 -4.23 -3.30 6.67
CA LEU A 45 -4.09 -1.86 6.48
C LEU A 45 -3.29 -1.57 5.21
N ALA A 46 -3.75 -0.61 4.42
CA ALA A 46 -3.00 -0.07 3.30
C ALA A 46 -2.62 1.39 3.56
N VAL A 47 -1.34 1.72 3.42
CA VAL A 47 -0.83 3.09 3.40
C VAL A 47 -0.50 3.41 1.95
N VAL A 48 -1.24 4.35 1.37
CA VAL A 48 -1.19 4.64 -0.07
C VAL A 48 -0.89 6.12 -0.27
N ASP A 49 0.14 6.40 -1.05
CA ASP A 49 0.45 7.72 -1.58
C ASP A 49 -0.43 7.97 -2.82
N PRO A 50 -1.29 9.01 -2.84
CA PRO A 50 -2.12 9.34 -4.00
C PRO A 50 -1.30 9.63 -5.27
N LEU A 51 -0.01 9.98 -5.12
CA LEU A 51 0.92 10.29 -6.20
C LEU A 51 1.81 9.11 -6.61
N LEU A 52 1.55 7.90 -6.11
CA LEU A 52 2.38 6.71 -6.34
C LEU A 52 2.74 6.46 -7.82
N ALA A 53 1.85 6.82 -8.75
CA ALA A 53 2.05 6.65 -10.19
C ALA A 53 2.41 7.95 -10.94
N GLY A 54 2.79 9.02 -10.23
CA GLY A 54 3.10 10.34 -10.82
C GLY A 54 1.90 11.24 -11.10
N ASP A 55 0.70 10.67 -11.24
CA ASP A 55 -0.57 11.41 -11.32
C ASP A 55 -1.40 11.18 -10.05
N ALA A 56 -1.95 12.25 -9.48
CA ALA A 56 -2.96 12.15 -8.41
C ALA A 56 -4.24 11.51 -8.97
N ARG A 57 -4.45 10.21 -8.73
CA ARG A 57 -5.66 9.50 -9.18
C ARG A 57 -6.56 9.13 -8.03
N SER A 58 -7.40 10.09 -7.62
CA SER A 58 -8.44 9.91 -6.59
C SER A 58 -9.36 8.72 -6.86
N GLN A 59 -9.62 8.43 -8.15
CA GLN A 59 -10.45 7.30 -8.61
C GLN A 59 -9.93 5.92 -8.15
N GLU A 60 -8.62 5.73 -8.03
CA GLU A 60 -8.07 4.44 -7.59
C GLU A 60 -8.25 4.26 -6.07
N ILE A 61 -8.19 5.35 -5.30
CA ILE A 61 -8.53 5.34 -3.87
C ILE A 61 -10.02 5.03 -3.68
N GLU A 62 -10.89 5.54 -4.54
CA GLU A 62 -12.32 5.21 -4.51
C GLU A 62 -12.58 3.73 -4.80
N ARG A 63 -11.86 3.12 -5.75
CA ARG A 63 -11.96 1.68 -6.03
C ARG A 63 -11.62 0.80 -4.83
N LEU A 64 -10.67 1.22 -4.00
CA LEU A 64 -10.34 0.52 -2.75
C LEU A 64 -11.50 0.52 -1.74
N ARG A 65 -12.38 1.52 -1.76
CA ARG A 65 -13.52 1.61 -0.82
C ARG A 65 -14.70 0.71 -1.20
N VAL A 66 -14.74 0.25 -2.46
CA VAL A 66 -15.85 -0.53 -3.02
C VAL A 66 -15.56 -2.04 -3.04
N LEU A 67 -14.31 -2.42 -2.80
CA LEU A 67 -13.87 -3.82 -2.60
C LEU A 67 -14.02 -4.23 -1.14
#